data_AF-A0A3C0GIQ7-F1
#
_entry.id   AF-A0A3C0GIQ7-F1
#
_cell.length_a   1.000
_cell.length_b   1.000
_cell.length_c   1.000
_cell.angle_alpha   90.00
_cell.angle_beta   90.00
_cell.angle_gamma   90.00
#
_symmetry.space_group_name_H-M   'P 1'
#
loop_
_entity.id
_entity.type
_entity.pdbx_description
1 polymer ?
#
loop_
_entity_poly.entity_id
_entity_poly.type
_entity_poly.pdbx_seq_one_letter_code
_entity_poly.pdbx_strand_id
1 'polypeptide(L)'
;FRLVALSLIVVFIYGSMLWYIFPVKEGMSWEGHLAGFITGLFLAKVVKAHIPKTTKFDWEKDDYNEDDDLFLQHFDENGNFRELPKDDAEVNEETLKINYIYKDNVDNKSSEV
;
A
#
# COMPACT_ATOMS: atom_id res chain seq x y z
N PHE A 1 6.32 -19.60 -37.37
CA PHE A 1 6.29 -18.42 -38.26
C PHE A 1 5.07 -17.51 -38.08
N ARG A 2 3.84 -18.00 -37.90
CA ARG A 2 2.64 -17.14 -37.73
C ARG A 2 2.74 -16.12 -36.58
N LEU A 3 3.26 -16.52 -35.43
CA LEU A 3 3.47 -15.63 -34.27
C LEU A 3 4.60 -14.62 -34.48
N VAL A 4 5.60 -14.96 -35.32
CA VAL A 4 6.73 -14.06 -35.64
C VAL A 4 6.28 -12.93 -36.58
N ALA A 5 5.40 -13.24 -37.54
CA ALA A 5 4.80 -12.21 -38.38
C ALA A 5 3.90 -11.28 -37.56
N LEU A 6 3.12 -11.84 -36.63
CA LEU A 6 2.29 -11.06 -35.70
C LEU A 6 3.14 -10.14 -34.82
N SER A 7 4.22 -10.65 -34.21
CA SER A 7 5.09 -9.84 -33.37
C SER A 7 5.79 -8.72 -34.15
N LEU A 8 6.22 -8.98 -35.39
CA LEU A 8 6.80 -7.96 -36.27
C LEU A 8 5.80 -6.84 -36.59
N ILE A 9 4.52 -7.18 -36.84
CA ILE A 9 3.47 -6.17 -37.07
C ILE A 9 3.27 -5.31 -35.82
N VAL A 10 3.19 -5.93 -34.64
CA VAL A 10 3.05 -5.20 -33.38
C VAL A 10 4.25 -4.28 -33.13
N VAL A 11 5.47 -4.76 -33.33
CA VAL A 11 6.70 -3.95 -33.21
C VAL A 11 6.69 -2.80 -34.20
N PHE A 12 6.22 -3.01 -35.43
CA PHE A 12 6.16 -1.94 -36.42
C PHE A 12 5.11 -0.89 -36.08
N ILE A 13 3.90 -1.30 -35.67
CA ILE A 13 2.82 -0.37 -35.29
C ILE A 13 3.22 0.43 -34.05
N TYR A 14 3.59 -0.24 -32.96
CA TYR A 14 3.91 0.43 -31.70
C TYR A 14 5.26 1.16 -31.78
N GLY A 15 6.26 0.59 -32.46
CA GLY A 15 7.54 1.24 -32.71
C GLY A 15 7.41 2.47 -33.61
N SER A 16 6.47 2.46 -34.57
CA SER A 16 6.23 3.64 -35.42
C SER A 16 5.77 4.87 -34.62
N MET A 17 5.08 4.65 -33.50
CA MET A 17 4.57 5.72 -32.64
C MET A 17 5.71 6.47 -31.92
N LEU A 18 6.85 5.80 -31.69
CA LEU A 18 8.03 6.40 -31.06
C LEU A 18 8.64 7.53 -31.90
N TRP A 19 8.52 7.46 -33.23
CA TRP A 19 9.10 8.47 -34.13
C TRP A 19 8.46 9.86 -33.98
N TYR A 20 7.22 9.94 -33.47
CA TYR A 20 6.54 11.21 -33.20
C TYR A 20 7.12 11.97 -32.01
N ILE A 21 8.03 11.38 -31.25
CA ILE A 21 8.84 12.13 -30.31
C ILE A 21 9.70 13.11 -31.10
N PHE A 22 10.45 12.65 -32.10
CA PHE A 22 11.37 13.49 -32.86
C PHE A 22 10.65 14.56 -33.71
N PRO A 23 11.32 15.68 -34.05
CA PRO A 23 10.75 16.73 -34.88
C PRO A 23 10.62 16.28 -36.35
N VAL A 24 9.54 15.56 -36.66
CA VAL A 24 9.26 15.01 -38.00
C VAL A 24 8.35 15.95 -38.82
N LYS A 25 7.63 16.89 -38.19
CA LYS A 25 6.73 17.85 -38.85
C LYS A 25 6.94 19.28 -38.33
N GLU A 26 6.87 20.25 -39.23
CA GLU A 26 6.77 21.67 -38.86
C GLU A 26 5.47 21.90 -38.05
N GLY A 27 5.59 22.60 -36.92
CA GLY A 27 4.50 22.81 -35.95
C GLY A 27 4.53 21.91 -34.71
N MET A 28 5.36 20.86 -34.68
CA MET A 28 5.64 20.14 -33.42
C MET A 28 6.56 20.98 -32.52
N SER A 29 6.09 21.31 -31.32
CA SER A 29 6.83 22.11 -30.33
C SER A 29 7.86 21.25 -29.59
N TRP A 30 8.91 20.84 -30.30
CA TRP A 30 10.03 20.07 -29.74
C TRP A 30 10.71 20.77 -28.55
N GLU A 31 10.79 22.10 -28.58
CA GLU A 31 11.29 22.90 -27.47
C GLU A 31 10.49 22.67 -26.18
N GLY A 32 9.16 22.55 -26.28
CA GLY A 32 8.28 22.25 -25.15
C GLY A 32 8.44 20.81 -24.65
N HIS A 33 8.56 19.83 -25.56
CA HIS A 33 8.81 18.44 -25.19
C HIS A 33 10.15 18.27 -24.45
N LEU A 34 11.23 18.85 -24.98
CA LEU A 34 12.55 18.79 -24.37
C LEU A 34 12.59 19.57 -23.04
N ALA A 35 11.99 20.76 -22.99
CA ALA A 35 11.90 21.54 -21.75
C ALA A 35 11.10 20.80 -20.68
N GLY A 36 9.99 20.16 -21.04
CA GLY A 36 9.19 19.32 -20.15
C GLY A 36 9.96 18.10 -19.65
N PHE A 37 10.71 17.42 -20.53
CA PHE A 37 11.58 16.30 -20.15
C PHE A 37 12.67 16.72 -19.15
N ILE A 38 13.39 17.81 -19.44
CA ILE A 38 14.45 18.32 -18.56
C ILE A 38 13.87 18.77 -17.22
N THR A 39 12.76 19.51 -17.24
CA THR A 39 12.08 19.97 -16.02
C THR A 39 11.58 18.79 -15.20
N GLY A 40 10.97 17.78 -15.83
CA GLY A 40 10.52 16.57 -15.17
C GLY A 40 11.66 15.78 -14.54
N LEU A 41 12.79 15.63 -15.24
CA LEU A 41 13.98 14.96 -14.73
C LEU A 41 14.62 15.73 -13.56
N PHE A 42 14.63 17.06 -13.65
CA PHE A 42 15.07 17.92 -12.57
C PHE A 42 14.17 17.78 -11.33
N LEU A 43 12.85 17.88 -11.51
CA LEU A 43 11.87 17.70 -10.44
C LEU A 43 11.97 16.30 -9.81
N ALA A 44 12.14 15.25 -10.59
CA ALA A 44 12.31 13.89 -10.07
C ALA A 44 13.54 13.76 -9.14
N LYS A 45 14.60 14.55 -9.38
CA LYS A 45 15.80 14.57 -8.54
C LYS A 45 15.66 15.48 -7.32
N VAL A 46 14.99 16.63 -7.47
CA VAL A 46 14.88 17.66 -6.41
C VAL A 46 13.74 17.35 -5.44
N VAL A 47 12.62 16.84 -5.94
CA VAL A 47 11.46 16.49 -5.12
C VAL A 47 11.76 15.20 -4.38
N LYS A 48 12.03 15.30 -3.08
CA LYS A 48 12.06 14.14 -2.19
C LYS A 48 10.62 13.67 -1.96
N ALA A 49 10.16 12.72 -2.77
CA ALA A 49 8.95 11.98 -2.46
C ALA A 49 9.18 11.18 -1.19
N HIS A 50 8.36 11.41 -0.15
CA HIS A 50 8.31 10.53 1.00
C HIS A 50 7.60 9.26 0.56
N ILE A 51 8.37 8.32 0.02
CA ILE A 51 7.86 6.99 -0.32
C ILE A 51 7.61 6.30 1.03
N PRO A 52 6.37 5.89 1.34
CA PRO A 52 6.13 5.11 2.55
C PRO A 52 7.02 3.87 2.46
N LYS A 53 7.83 3.66 3.50
CA LYS A 53 8.63 2.43 3.59
C LYS A 53 7.64 1.27 3.55
N THR A 54 7.87 0.30 2.66
CA THR A 54 7.07 -0.92 2.67
C THR A 54 7.31 -1.56 4.02
N THR A 55 6.31 -1.59 4.88
CA THR A 55 6.41 -2.31 6.15
C THR A 55 6.47 -3.77 5.78
N LYS A 56 7.66 -4.37 5.85
CA LYS A 56 7.77 -5.82 5.79
C LYS A 56 7.14 -6.37 7.04
N PHE A 57 6.24 -7.34 6.90
CA PHE A 57 5.72 -8.05 8.04
C PHE A 57 6.81 -8.96 8.62
N ASP A 58 6.72 -9.29 9.90
CA ASP A 58 7.73 -10.14 10.55
C ASP A 58 7.83 -11.53 9.90
N TRP A 59 6.72 -12.06 9.38
CA TRP A 59 6.67 -13.32 8.62
C TRP A 59 7.34 -13.29 7.24
N GLU A 60 7.70 -12.11 6.72
CA GLU A 60 8.46 -11.98 5.46
C GLU A 60 9.98 -12.10 5.66
N LYS A 61 10.47 -12.24 6.90
CA LYS A 61 11.89 -12.32 7.18
C LYS A 61 12.37 -13.78 7.10
N ASP A 62 13.60 -13.96 6.60
CA ASP A 62 14.21 -15.30 6.44
C ASP A 62 14.44 -16.02 7.78
N ASP A 63 14.48 -15.28 8.89
CA ASP A 63 14.67 -15.76 10.27
C ASP A 63 13.35 -15.86 11.05
N TYR A 64 12.20 -15.78 10.39
CA TYR A 64 10.90 -15.90 11.05
C TYR A 64 10.66 -17.31 11.60
N ASN A 65 10.26 -17.38 12.87
CA ASN A 65 9.84 -18.60 13.53
C ASN A 65 8.33 -18.53 13.82
N GLU A 66 7.56 -19.43 13.20
CA GLU A 66 6.11 -19.53 13.38
C GLU A 66 5.73 -19.89 14.82
N ASP A 67 6.58 -20.65 15.53
CA ASP A 67 6.31 -21.10 16.91
C ASP A 67 6.34 -19.93 17.91
N ASP A 68 7.10 -18.87 17.62
CA ASP A 68 7.26 -17.70 18.49
C ASP A 68 6.16 -16.64 18.26
N ASP A 69 5.29 -16.83 17.27
CA ASP A 69 4.24 -15.87 16.95
C ASP A 69 3.05 -16.01 17.91
N LEU A 70 2.88 -15.01 18.78
CA LEU A 70 1.78 -14.93 19.75
C LEU A 70 0.39 -15.07 19.11
N PHE A 71 0.21 -14.62 17.86
CA PHE A 71 -1.05 -14.78 17.15
C PHE A 71 -1.27 -16.22 16.71
N LEU A 72 -0.26 -16.89 16.15
CA LEU A 72 -0.38 -18.27 15.70
C LEU A 72 -0.55 -19.26 16.85
N GLN A 73 0.03 -18.98 18.02
CA GLN A 73 -0.14 -19.79 19.23
C GLN A 73 -1.59 -19.91 19.70
N HIS A 74 -2.45 -18.96 19.34
CA HIS A 74 -3.87 -19.03 19.64
C HIS A 74 -4.65 -20.05 18.79
N PHE A 75 -4.06 -20.62 17.74
CA PHE A 75 -4.74 -21.58 16.86
C PHE A 75 -4.37 -23.02 17.21
N ASP A 76 -5.38 -23.91 17.19
CA ASP A 76 -5.17 -25.35 17.36
C ASP A 76 -4.73 -26.05 16.06
N GLU A 77 -4.31 -27.32 16.17
CA GLU A 77 -3.95 -28.15 15.00
C GLU A 77 -5.10 -28.28 13.98
N ASN A 78 -6.34 -28.00 14.38
CA ASN A 78 -7.54 -28.02 13.54
C ASN A 78 -7.94 -26.61 13.05
N GLY A 79 -7.16 -25.56 13.36
CA GLY A 79 -7.42 -24.17 12.98
C GLY A 79 -8.47 -23.42 13.82
N ASN A 80 -8.87 -23.92 14.98
CA ASN A 80 -9.77 -23.22 15.90
C ASN A 80 -9.00 -22.30 16.86
N PHE A 81 -9.53 -21.10 17.07
CA PHE A 81 -9.00 -20.13 18.03
C PHE A 81 -9.24 -20.58 19.48
N ARG A 82 -8.24 -20.43 20.34
CA ARG A 82 -8.28 -20.69 21.78
C ARG A 82 -7.46 -19.66 22.55
N GLU A 83 -7.97 -19.23 23.70
CA GLU A 83 -7.30 -18.26 24.56
C GLU A 83 -6.09 -18.92 25.23
N LEU A 84 -4.91 -18.31 25.06
CA LEU A 84 -3.71 -18.73 25.79
C LEU A 84 -3.89 -18.42 27.28
N PRO A 85 -3.46 -19.31 28.19
CA PRO A 85 -3.38 -18.99 29.60
C PRO A 85 -2.55 -17.72 29.77
N LYS A 86 -3.10 -16.73 30.46
CA LYS A 86 -2.37 -15.50 30.79
C LYS A 86 -1.31 -15.89 31.82
N ASP A 87 -0.04 -15.95 31.43
CA ASP A 87 1.03 -16.14 32.41
C ASP A 87 1.10 -14.90 33.31
N ASP A 88 0.88 -15.11 34.60
CA ASP A 88 0.87 -14.10 35.66
C ASP A 88 2.29 -13.53 35.96
N ALA A 89 3.24 -13.69 35.04
CA ALA A 89 4.60 -13.21 35.16
C ALA A 89 4.76 -11.91 34.36
N GLU A 90 4.64 -10.79 35.08
CA GLU A 90 4.82 -9.40 34.62
C GLU A 90 3.63 -8.71 33.95
N VAL A 91 2.42 -8.89 34.50
CA VAL A 91 1.45 -7.79 34.51
C VAL A 91 1.63 -7.04 35.81
N ASN A 92 2.38 -5.93 35.78
CA ASN A 92 2.25 -4.90 36.81
C ASN A 92 0.75 -4.56 36.88
N GLU A 93 0.09 -4.96 37.96
CA GLU A 93 -1.32 -4.67 38.26
C GLU A 93 -1.49 -3.16 38.55
N GLU A 94 -1.06 -2.30 37.63
CA GLU A 94 -1.57 -0.94 37.57
C GLU A 94 -3.02 -1.06 37.12
N THR A 95 -3.90 -1.18 38.11
CA THR A 95 -5.35 -1.06 38.05
C THR A 95 -5.78 -0.35 36.76
N LEU A 96 -6.19 -1.11 35.74
CA LEU A 96 -6.74 -0.58 34.50
C LEU A 96 -7.98 0.25 34.86
N LYS A 97 -7.81 1.56 35.04
CA LYS A 97 -8.91 2.52 35.23
C LYS A 97 -9.57 2.74 33.89
N ILE A 98 -10.59 1.93 33.61
CA ILE A 98 -11.41 2.12 32.41
C ILE A 98 -12.43 3.23 32.71
N ASN A 99 -12.21 4.41 32.15
CA ASN A 99 -13.16 5.52 32.21
C ASN A 99 -14.15 5.40 31.04
N TYR A 100 -15.40 5.06 31.34
CA TYR A 100 -16.48 5.05 30.36
C TYR A 100 -17.26 6.38 30.41
N ILE A 101 -17.46 7.00 29.26
CA ILE A 101 -18.44 8.09 29.10
C ILE A 101 -19.66 7.48 28.40
N TYR A 102 -20.68 7.15 29.20
CA TYR A 102 -21.97 6.68 28.67
C TYR A 102 -22.81 7.88 28.26
N LYS A 103 -23.17 7.99 26.99
CA LYS A 103 -24.15 8.96 26.51
C LYS A 103 -25.48 8.23 26.33
N ASP A 104 -26.35 8.38 27.31
CA ASP A 104 -27.73 7.92 27.20
C ASP A 104 -28.44 8.78 26.12
N ASN A 105 -29.02 8.14 25.11
CA ASN A 105 -29.89 8.85 24.17
C ASN A 105 -31.27 8.98 24.84
N VAL A 106 -31.41 9.96 25.72
CA VAL A 106 -32.73 10.44 26.13
C VAL A 106 -33.27 11.25 24.95
N ASP A 107 -33.95 10.56 24.05
CA ASP A 107 -34.86 11.17 23.09
C ASP A 107 -35.98 11.87 23.89
N ASN A 108 -35.77 13.14 24.19
CA ASN A 108 -36.81 14.03 24.69
C ASN A 108 -37.85 14.19 23.59
N LYS A 109 -38.96 13.46 23.69
CA LYS A 109 -40.18 13.74 22.93
C LYS A 109 -41.30 14.10 23.88
N SER A 110 -41.33 15.41 24.15
CA SER A 110 -42.50 16.29 24.19
C SER A 110 -43.64 15.93 25.15
N SER A 111 -43.76 16.80 26.16
CA SER A 111 -45.00 17.27 26.75
C SER A 111 -46.09 17.52 25.68
N GLU A 112 -47.11 16.67 25.69
CA GLU A 112 -48.51 16.91 25.26
C GLU A 112 -49.29 16.02 26.25
N VAL A 113 -50.10 16.50 27.19
CA VAL A 113 -51.15 17.52 27.19
C VAL A 113 -51.31 18.08 28.61
#